data_AF-A0A7V1IKP9-F1
#
_entry.id   AF-A0A7V1IKP9-F1
#
_cell.length_a   1.000
_cell.length_b   1.000
_cell.length_c   1.000
_cell.angle_alpha   90.00
_cell.angle_beta   90.00
_cell.angle_gamma   90.00
#
_symmetry.space_group_name_H-M   'P 1'
#
loop_
_entity.id
_entity.type
_entity.pdbx_description
1 polymer ?
#
loop_
_entity_poly.entity_id
_entity_poly.type
_entity_poly.pdbx_seq_one_letter_code
_entity_poly.pdbx_strand_id
1 'polypeptide(L)'
;MARRYWLMKSEPFKYAWEDLLRDGRTYWDGVRNYEARNHLASMKEGDLAFFYHSNKGKEIVGIVEIVSAPYPDPTTEDDRWVVVDVVPRVAFTEPVSLATIKQDPALEDFQLVRRSRLSVIPVTPAEFRHVAKLGRTKIPPESSSVAGRAGKRKGSEGKPAGRKPAGAPGGKRTRSSQGRA
;
A
#
# COMPACT_ATOMS: atom_id res chain seq x y z
N MET A 1 -1.61 20.11 12.26
CA MET A 1 -0.20 19.93 11.85
C MET A 1 -0.17 19.91 10.33
N ALA A 2 0.92 20.34 9.71
CA ALA A 2 1.06 20.28 8.25
C ALA A 2 1.08 18.82 7.76
N ARG A 3 0.38 18.54 6.65
CA ARG A 3 0.39 17.26 5.94
C ARG A 3 1.81 16.90 5.49
N ARG A 4 2.22 15.64 5.70
CA ARG A 4 3.48 15.10 5.17
C ARG A 4 3.26 14.26 3.93
N TYR A 5 4.35 14.04 3.21
CA TYR A 5 4.37 13.37 1.93
C TYR A 5 5.37 12.22 1.94
N TRP A 6 4.98 11.13 1.28
CA TRP A 6 5.72 9.88 1.28
C TRP A 6 5.77 9.26 -0.12
N LEU A 7 6.62 8.26 -0.30
CA LEU A 7 6.60 7.35 -1.42
C LEU A 7 6.64 5.92 -0.90
N MET A 8 5.75 5.08 -1.41
CA MET A 8 5.57 3.71 -0.97
C MET A 8 5.72 2.79 -2.18
N LYS A 9 6.71 1.90 -2.12
CA LYS A 9 7.04 0.98 -3.21
C LYS A 9 6.22 -0.30 -3.10
N SER A 10 5.59 -0.69 -4.20
CA SER A 10 4.96 -2.00 -4.37
C SER A 10 5.50 -2.67 -5.63
N GLU A 11 5.66 -3.99 -5.62
CA GLU A 11 5.94 -4.74 -6.85
C GLU A 11 4.61 -5.05 -7.54
N PRO A 12 4.38 -4.63 -8.80
CA PRO A 12 3.07 -4.79 -9.45
C PRO A 12 2.66 -6.24 -9.67
N PHE A 13 3.60 -7.20 -9.62
CA PHE A 13 3.24 -8.62 -9.64
C PHE A 13 2.63 -9.12 -8.32
N LYS A 14 2.91 -8.45 -7.20
CA LYS A 14 2.38 -8.80 -5.88
C LYS A 14 1.13 -7.99 -5.55
N TYR A 15 1.19 -6.67 -5.77
CA TYR A 15 0.09 -5.76 -5.50
C TYR A 15 0.20 -4.52 -6.39
N ALA A 16 -0.56 -4.50 -7.49
CA ALA A 16 -0.55 -3.42 -8.46
C ALA A 16 -1.44 -2.25 -8.02
N TRP A 17 -1.43 -1.17 -8.80
CA TRP A 17 -2.30 -0.02 -8.54
C TRP A 17 -3.76 -0.37 -8.78
N GLU A 18 -4.02 -1.19 -9.79
CA GLU A 18 -5.33 -1.70 -10.17
C GLU A 18 -5.94 -2.58 -9.07
N ASP A 19 -5.10 -3.31 -8.34
CA ASP A 19 -5.54 -4.06 -7.16
C ASP A 19 -6.05 -3.12 -6.07
N LEU A 20 -5.31 -2.04 -5.78
CA LEU A 20 -5.74 -1.03 -4.82
C LEU A 20 -7.02 -0.30 -5.27
N LEU A 21 -7.17 -0.01 -6.57
CA LEU A 21 -8.39 0.57 -7.11
C LEU A 21 -9.60 -0.35 -6.94
N ARG A 22 -9.43 -1.66 -7.15
CA ARG A 22 -10.46 -2.68 -6.95
C ARG A 22 -10.83 -2.82 -5.46
N ASP A 23 -9.82 -2.88 -4.60
CA ASP A 23 -9.99 -3.17 -3.18
C ASP A 23 -10.47 -1.91 -2.41
N GLY A 24 -10.13 -0.72 -2.90
CA GLY A 24 -10.52 0.59 -2.36
C GLY A 24 -9.81 0.99 -1.05
N ARG A 25 -9.25 0.02 -0.31
CA ARG A 25 -8.43 0.20 0.89
C ARG A 25 -7.55 -1.03 1.08
N THR A 26 -6.32 -0.82 1.56
CA THR A 26 -5.45 -1.90 2.03
C THR A 26 -4.61 -1.45 3.21
N TYR A 27 -4.02 -2.39 3.93
CA TYR A 27 -2.96 -2.13 4.91
C TYR A 27 -1.59 -2.36 4.27
N TRP A 28 -0.61 -1.53 4.60
CA TRP A 28 0.70 -1.55 3.93
C TRP A 28 1.70 -2.50 4.60
N ASP A 29 1.50 -3.81 4.41
CA ASP A 29 2.34 -4.87 4.99
C ASP A 29 3.70 -5.09 4.31
N GLY A 30 4.43 -6.10 4.80
CA GLY A 30 5.64 -6.61 4.15
C GLY A 30 6.89 -5.77 4.37
N VAL A 31 6.78 -4.64 5.08
CA VAL A 31 7.94 -3.83 5.46
C VAL A 31 8.76 -4.54 6.51
N ARG A 32 10.00 -4.91 6.14
CA ARG A 32 10.97 -5.59 7.03
C ARG A 32 12.31 -4.84 7.13
N ASN A 33 12.28 -3.54 6.86
CA ASN A 33 13.40 -2.63 7.06
C ASN A 33 13.06 -1.67 8.21
N TYR A 34 13.94 -1.57 9.22
CA TYR A 34 13.68 -0.77 10.43
C TYR A 34 13.44 0.71 10.16
N GLU A 35 14.13 1.29 9.17
CA GLU A 35 13.94 2.69 8.83
C GLU A 35 12.62 2.91 8.10
N ALA A 36 12.29 2.06 7.11
CA ALA A 36 10.99 2.11 6.45
C ALA A 36 9.84 1.92 7.46
N ARG A 37 10.02 1.03 8.44
CA ARG A 37 9.10 0.88 9.56
C ARG A 37 8.98 2.17 10.38
N ASN A 38 10.08 2.83 10.71
CA ASN A 38 10.04 4.10 11.44
C ASN A 38 9.30 5.18 10.65
N HIS A 39 9.42 5.19 9.32
CA HIS A 39 8.62 6.06 8.46
C HIS A 39 7.13 5.74 8.58
N LEU A 40 6.72 4.47 8.47
CA LEU A 40 5.33 4.04 8.71
C LEU A 40 4.84 4.46 10.10
N ALA A 41 5.61 4.15 11.15
CA ALA A 41 5.29 4.49 12.53
C ALA A 41 5.17 6.01 12.77
N SER A 42 5.76 6.82 11.89
CA SER A 42 5.66 8.26 11.99
C SER A 42 4.42 8.82 11.29
N MET A 43 3.80 8.11 10.34
CA MET A 43 2.69 8.57 9.50
C MET A 43 1.43 8.92 10.29
N LYS A 44 0.60 9.79 9.72
CA LYS A 44 -0.67 10.22 10.32
C LYS A 44 -1.78 10.22 9.27
N GLU A 45 -3.02 10.10 9.74
CA GLU A 45 -4.20 10.26 8.90
C GLU A 45 -4.16 11.58 8.13
N GLY A 46 -4.46 11.52 6.84
CA GLY A 46 -4.43 12.66 5.93
C GLY A 46 -3.06 12.94 5.29
N ASP A 47 -1.97 12.26 5.71
CA ASP A 47 -0.71 12.24 4.97
C ASP A 47 -0.93 11.62 3.58
N LEU A 48 -0.17 12.08 2.58
CA LEU A 48 -0.25 11.55 1.22
C LEU A 48 1.01 10.77 0.86
N ALA A 49 0.86 9.76 0.00
CA ALA A 49 2.00 9.03 -0.54
C ALA A 49 1.88 8.79 -2.04
N PHE A 50 3.01 8.77 -2.74
CA PHE A 50 3.09 8.21 -4.08
C PHE A 50 3.05 6.67 -4.01
N PHE A 51 2.20 6.06 -4.83
CA PHE A 51 2.25 4.63 -5.11
C PHE A 51 3.25 4.40 -6.24
N TYR A 52 4.36 3.73 -5.92
CA TYR A 52 5.45 3.49 -6.86
C TYR A 52 5.54 2.00 -7.22
N HIS A 53 5.43 1.69 -8.51
CA HIS A 53 5.73 0.35 -9.01
C HIS A 53 7.23 0.13 -9.05
N SER A 54 7.72 -0.86 -8.30
CA SER A 54 9.13 -1.24 -8.21
C SER A 54 9.43 -2.51 -8.99
N ASN A 55 10.73 -2.74 -9.27
CA ASN A 55 11.27 -3.84 -10.10
C ASN A 55 10.82 -3.81 -11.57
N LYS A 56 9.52 -3.93 -11.83
CA LYS A 56 8.88 -3.75 -13.15
C LYS A 56 8.13 -2.41 -13.19
N GLY A 57 8.06 -1.78 -14.36
CA GLY A 57 7.54 -0.41 -14.52
C GLY A 57 8.55 0.65 -14.03
N LYS A 58 8.88 0.62 -12.73
CA LYS A 58 9.77 1.60 -12.07
C LYS A 58 9.24 3.02 -12.20
N GLU A 59 7.98 3.24 -11.82
CA GLU A 59 7.27 4.50 -12.04
C GLU A 59 6.27 4.81 -10.93
N ILE A 60 5.95 6.10 -10.77
CA ILE A 60 4.89 6.59 -9.90
C ILE A 60 3.60 6.57 -10.70
N VAL A 61 2.59 5.85 -10.20
CA VAL A 61 1.32 5.59 -10.92
C VAL A 61 0.10 6.21 -10.25
N GLY A 62 0.23 6.68 -9.00
CA GLY A 62 -0.91 7.18 -8.24
C GLY A 62 -0.53 7.87 -6.95
N ILE A 63 -1.51 8.55 -6.36
CA ILE A 63 -1.46 9.11 -5.01
C ILE A 63 -2.45 8.35 -4.13
N VAL A 64 -1.97 7.92 -2.97
CA VAL A 64 -2.77 7.36 -1.88
C VAL A 64 -2.82 8.33 -0.69
N GLU A 65 -3.83 8.17 0.15
CA GLU A 65 -3.94 8.83 1.44
C GLU A 65 -3.84 7.82 2.57
N ILE A 66 -3.10 8.17 3.62
CA ILE A 66 -3.05 7.40 4.86
C ILE A 66 -4.34 7.64 5.65
N VAL A 67 -5.04 6.57 6.02
CA VAL A 67 -6.37 6.62 6.67
C VAL A 67 -6.45 5.86 8.00
N SER A 68 -5.29 5.57 8.58
CA SER A 68 -5.19 5.10 9.96
C SER A 68 -3.94 5.66 10.65
N ALA A 69 -3.96 5.68 11.98
CA ALA A 69 -2.72 5.64 12.75
C ALA A 69 -1.95 4.32 12.49
N PRO A 70 -0.64 4.27 12.75
CA PRO A 70 0.14 3.03 12.65
C PRO A 70 -0.31 2.01 13.70
N TYR A 71 -0.36 0.73 13.31
CA TYR A 71 -0.74 -0.38 14.19
C TYR A 71 0.08 -1.64 13.85
N PRO A 72 0.14 -2.64 14.74
CA PRO A 72 0.92 -3.86 14.51
C PRO A 72 0.57 -4.56 13.19
N ASP A 73 1.58 -5.03 12.48
CA ASP A 73 1.42 -5.73 11.19
C ASP A 73 0.66 -7.06 11.39
N PRO A 74 -0.57 -7.22 10.85
CA PRO A 74 -1.37 -8.41 11.07
C PRO A 74 -0.82 -9.66 10.37
N THR A 75 0.23 -9.53 9.55
CA THR A 75 0.88 -10.64 8.85
C THR A 75 1.99 -11.31 9.67
N THR A 76 2.27 -10.83 10.88
CA THR A 76 3.32 -11.37 11.75
C THR A 76 2.95 -11.28 13.23
N GLU A 77 3.45 -12.21 14.03
CA GLU A 77 3.32 -12.18 15.50
C GLU A 77 4.38 -11.26 16.16
N ASP A 78 5.33 -10.75 15.38
CA ASP A 78 6.38 -9.84 15.82
C ASP A 78 5.86 -8.39 15.87
N ASP A 79 5.53 -7.93 17.07
CA ASP A 79 4.95 -6.62 17.38
C ASP A 79 5.84 -5.42 16.98
N ARG A 80 7.10 -5.67 16.65
CA ARG A 80 8.04 -4.65 16.19
C ARG A 80 7.67 -4.11 14.82
N TRP A 81 6.87 -4.82 14.02
CA TRP A 81 6.45 -4.39 12.69
C TRP A 81 5.09 -3.72 12.74
N VAL A 82 4.97 -2.62 12.01
CA VAL A 82 3.73 -1.84 11.93
C VAL A 82 3.32 -1.64 10.49
N VAL A 83 2.03 -1.40 10.30
CA VAL A 83 1.39 -1.03 9.05
C VAL A 83 0.56 0.23 9.25
N VAL A 84 0.14 0.82 8.14
CA VAL A 84 -0.92 1.83 8.08
C VAL A 84 -1.90 1.44 6.99
N ASP A 85 -3.12 1.94 7.08
CA ASP A 85 -4.10 1.78 6.02
C ASP A 85 -3.99 2.91 5.00
N VAL A 86 -4.13 2.55 3.73
CA VAL A 86 -4.10 3.49 2.60
C VAL A 86 -5.31 3.30 1.70
N VAL A 87 -5.77 4.41 1.10
CA VAL A 87 -6.82 4.41 0.08
C VAL A 87 -6.34 5.14 -1.18
N PRO A 88 -6.75 4.72 -2.39
CA PRO A 88 -6.40 5.42 -3.61
C PRO A 88 -7.13 6.77 -3.67
N ARG A 89 -6.45 7.82 -4.12
CA ARG A 89 -7.04 9.16 -4.29
C ARG A 89 -7.10 9.60 -5.74
N VAL A 90 -5.97 9.51 -6.44
CA VAL A 90 -5.89 9.92 -7.84
C VAL A 90 -4.84 9.10 -8.55
N ALA A 91 -5.19 8.54 -9.71
CA ALA A 91 -4.23 7.94 -10.62
C ALA A 91 -3.43 9.05 -11.32
N PHE A 92 -2.16 8.80 -11.60
CA PHE A 92 -1.37 9.76 -12.37
C PHE A 92 -1.88 9.82 -13.81
N THR A 93 -2.11 11.03 -14.33
CA THR A 93 -2.47 11.23 -15.74
C THR A 93 -1.36 10.70 -16.65
N GLU A 94 -0.12 11.01 -16.30
CA GLU A 94 1.08 10.50 -16.95
C GLU A 94 1.97 9.89 -15.87
N PRO A 95 2.15 8.55 -15.84
CA PRO A 95 3.05 7.91 -14.89
C PRO A 95 4.46 8.50 -14.97
N VAL A 96 5.08 8.77 -13.82
CA VAL A 96 6.42 9.38 -13.77
C VAL A 96 7.46 8.30 -13.54
N SER A 97 8.23 7.99 -14.58
CA SER A 97 9.26 6.95 -14.55
C SER A 97 10.47 7.33 -13.69
N LEU A 98 11.17 6.34 -13.15
CA LEU A 98 12.45 6.53 -12.47
C LEU A 98 13.50 7.16 -13.39
N ALA A 99 13.44 6.88 -14.70
CA ALA A 99 14.34 7.48 -15.66
C ALA A 99 14.10 9.00 -15.76
N THR A 100 12.84 9.42 -15.86
CA THR A 100 12.43 10.83 -15.81
C THR A 100 12.90 11.49 -14.53
N ILE A 101 12.68 10.84 -13.38
CA ILE A 101 13.10 11.37 -12.07
C ILE A 101 14.62 11.57 -12.00
N LYS A 102 15.41 10.63 -12.52
CA LYS A 102 16.89 10.72 -12.49
C LYS A 102 17.46 11.78 -13.43
N GLN A 103 16.71 12.17 -14.45
CA GLN A 103 17.13 13.20 -15.42
C GLN A 103 16.72 14.61 -15.01
N ASP A 104 15.89 14.75 -13.98
CA ASP A 104 15.39 16.03 -13.51
C ASP A 104 16.30 16.62 -12.40
N PRO A 105 16.98 17.76 -12.64
CA PRO A 105 17.86 18.36 -11.64
C PRO A 105 17.14 18.77 -10.35
N ALA A 106 15.83 19.07 -10.41
CA ALA A 106 15.06 19.43 -9.22
C ALA A 106 14.79 18.23 -8.29
N LEU A 107 15.13 17.00 -8.72
CA LEU A 107 14.96 15.76 -7.97
C LEU A 107 16.29 15.05 -7.69
N GLU A 108 17.42 15.75 -7.78
CA GLU A 108 18.75 15.16 -7.56
C GLU A 108 18.95 14.59 -6.14
N ASP A 109 18.30 15.20 -5.15
CA ASP A 109 18.32 14.77 -3.75
C ASP A 109 17.12 13.89 -3.37
N PHE A 110 16.28 13.57 -4.36
CA PHE A 110 15.11 12.75 -4.11
C PHE A 110 15.54 11.37 -3.62
N GLN A 111 15.09 11.03 -2.41
CA GLN A 111 15.52 9.82 -1.69
C GLN A 111 15.24 8.53 -2.46
N LEU A 112 14.27 8.53 -3.39
CA LEU A 112 14.06 7.42 -4.33
C LEU A 112 15.32 7.10 -5.16
N VAL A 113 16.05 8.13 -5.59
CA VAL A 113 17.28 8.03 -6.37
C VAL A 113 18.46 7.64 -5.48
N ARG A 114 18.61 8.31 -4.32
CA ARG A 114 19.74 8.12 -3.41
C ARG A 114 19.67 6.80 -2.65
N ARG A 115 18.47 6.28 -2.35
CA ARG A 115 18.24 5.15 -1.45
C ARG A 115 17.28 4.12 -2.05
N SER A 116 17.71 3.51 -3.15
CA SER A 116 16.89 2.57 -3.94
C SER A 116 16.32 1.37 -3.15
N ARG A 117 17.00 0.92 -2.08
CA ARG A 117 16.58 -0.22 -1.25
C ARG A 117 15.53 0.12 -0.19
N LEU A 118 15.29 1.41 0.10
CA LEU A 118 14.30 1.83 1.08
C LEU A 118 12.90 1.80 0.44
N SER A 119 11.94 1.10 1.06
CA SER A 119 10.60 0.87 0.48
C SER A 119 9.56 1.94 0.84
N VAL A 120 9.75 2.61 1.96
CA VAL A 120 8.91 3.73 2.44
C VAL A 120 9.82 4.92 2.66
N ILE A 121 9.59 5.98 1.91
CA ILE A 121 10.53 7.10 1.76
C ILE A 121 9.81 8.41 2.08
N PRO A 122 10.40 9.31 2.91
CA PRO A 122 9.88 10.66 3.08
C PRO A 122 10.08 11.48 1.81
N VAL A 123 9.10 12.31 1.48
CA VAL A 123 9.14 13.21 0.33
C VAL A 123 8.91 14.62 0.84
N THR A 124 9.72 15.57 0.41
CA THR A 124 9.49 16.96 0.75
C THR A 124 8.25 17.49 0.03
N PRO A 125 7.57 18.52 0.56
CA PRO A 125 6.45 19.14 -0.15
C PRO A 125 6.82 19.70 -1.53
N ALA A 126 8.08 20.15 -1.71
CA ALA A 126 8.58 20.66 -2.98
C ALA A 126 8.72 19.54 -4.03
N GLU A 127 9.40 18.43 -3.67
CA GLU A 127 9.53 17.25 -4.54
C GLU A 127 8.15 16.68 -4.89
N PHE A 128 7.24 16.57 -3.91
CA PHE A 128 5.91 16.01 -4.15
C PHE A 128 5.11 16.86 -5.15
N ARG A 129 5.13 18.19 -5.01
CA ARG A 129 4.51 19.10 -5.99
C ARG A 129 5.16 19.00 -7.36
N HIS A 130 6.48 18.91 -7.42
CA HIS A 130 7.22 18.82 -8.67
C HIS A 130 6.90 17.53 -9.43
N VAL A 131 6.94 16.38 -8.75
CA VAL A 131 6.57 15.08 -9.33
C VAL A 131 5.11 15.07 -9.78
N ALA A 132 4.19 15.61 -8.99
CA ALA A 132 2.78 15.72 -9.40
C ALA A 132 2.62 16.58 -10.67
N LYS A 133 3.40 17.67 -10.80
CA LYS A 133 3.44 18.51 -12.00
C LYS A 133 3.97 17.74 -13.21
N LEU A 134 5.07 17.00 -13.06
CA LEU A 134 5.63 16.14 -14.12
C LEU A 134 4.58 15.15 -14.63
N GLY A 135 3.83 14.53 -13.72
CA GLY A 135 2.77 13.58 -14.05
C GLY A 135 1.42 14.21 -14.42
N ARG A 136 1.37 15.54 -14.63
CA ARG A 136 0.14 16.31 -14.93
C ARG A 136 -1.04 15.97 -14.02
N THR A 137 -0.74 15.78 -12.74
CA THR A 137 -1.68 15.26 -11.75
C THR A 137 -1.93 16.31 -10.67
N LYS A 138 -3.20 16.59 -10.40
CA LYS A 138 -3.58 17.50 -9.32
C LYS A 138 -3.48 16.77 -7.99
N ILE A 139 -2.78 17.37 -7.03
CA ILE A 139 -2.71 16.85 -5.67
C ILE A 139 -4.10 16.98 -5.03
N PRO A 140 -4.63 15.91 -4.40
CA PRO A 140 -5.89 15.98 -3.66
C PRO A 140 -5.84 17.09 -2.60
N PRO A 141 -6.89 17.92 -2.49
CA PRO A 141 -6.92 18.97 -1.47
C PRO A 141 -6.79 18.35 -0.07
N GLU A 142 -6.38 19.17 0.90
CA GLU A 142 -6.57 18.78 2.29
C GLU A 142 -8.06 18.60 2.53
N SER A 143 -8.43 17.41 3.01
CA SER A 143 -9.80 17.14 3.43
C SER A 143 -10.12 18.08 4.59
N SER A 144 -10.80 19.19 4.31
CA SER A 144 -11.51 19.93 5.35
C SER A 144 -12.50 18.96 6.00
N SER A 145 -12.35 18.71 7.29
CA SER A 145 -13.27 17.94 8.13
C SER A 145 -14.71 18.01 7.62
N VAL A 146 -15.22 16.92 7.03
CA VAL A 146 -16.65 16.79 6.80
C VAL A 146 -17.27 16.40 8.14
N ALA A 147 -17.61 17.43 8.92
CA ALA A 147 -18.70 17.32 9.86
C ALA A 147 -19.97 16.94 9.06
N GLY A 148 -20.56 15.78 9.39
CA GLY A 148 -21.97 15.50 9.16
C GLY A 148 -22.44 15.40 7.71
N ARG A 149 -22.33 14.20 7.12
CA ARG A 149 -23.44 13.66 6.31
C ARG A 149 -23.53 12.16 6.47
N ALA A 150 -24.15 11.74 7.57
CA ALA A 150 -24.71 10.40 7.72
C ALA A 150 -25.83 10.23 6.68
N GLY A 151 -25.46 9.80 5.48
CA GLY A 151 -26.39 9.29 4.49
C GLY A 151 -26.90 7.93 4.94
N LYS A 152 -28.04 7.94 5.62
CA LYS A 152 -28.86 6.77 5.96
C LYS A 152 -29.00 5.85 4.73
N ARG A 153 -28.27 4.74 4.70
CA ARG A 153 -28.56 3.61 3.80
C ARG A 153 -29.00 2.42 4.63
N LYS A 154 -30.24 2.00 4.35
CA LYS A 154 -30.91 0.82 4.88
C LYS A 154 -30.07 -0.42 4.66
N GLY A 155 -30.11 -1.32 5.64
CA GLY A 155 -29.37 -2.56 5.65
C GLY A 155 -29.73 -3.52 4.52
N SER A 156 -28.74 -4.33 4.18
CA SER A 156 -28.92 -5.70 3.73
C SER A 156 -27.69 -6.48 4.17
N GLU A 157 -27.89 -7.43 5.08
CA GLU A 157 -26.89 -8.38 5.56
C GLU A 157 -26.30 -9.16 4.37
N GLY A 158 -25.04 -8.89 4.06
CA GLY A 158 -24.20 -9.70 3.18
C GLY A 158 -23.25 -10.53 4.03
N LYS A 159 -23.67 -11.77 4.30
CA LYS A 159 -22.93 -12.84 4.99
C LYS A 159 -21.45 -12.92 4.52
N PRO A 160 -20.47 -13.06 5.42
CA PRO A 160 -19.07 -13.19 5.03
C PRO A 160 -18.84 -14.54 4.33
N ALA A 161 -18.31 -14.49 3.11
CA ALA A 161 -17.84 -15.67 2.40
C ALA A 161 -16.58 -16.20 3.10
N GLY A 162 -16.77 -17.27 3.86
CA GLY A 162 -15.69 -18.01 4.49
C GLY A 162 -14.69 -18.51 3.46
N ARG A 163 -13.41 -18.21 3.69
CA ARG A 163 -12.30 -18.95 3.08
C ARG A 163 -12.48 -20.44 3.40
N LYS A 164 -12.47 -21.27 2.36
CA LYS A 164 -12.34 -22.72 2.49
C LYS A 164 -10.94 -23.05 3.05
N PRO A 165 -10.81 -23.86 4.11
CA PRO A 165 -9.54 -24.46 4.47
C PRO A 165 -9.13 -25.51 3.44
N ALA A 166 -7.82 -25.67 3.26
CA ALA A 166 -7.19 -26.69 2.44
C ALA A 166 -7.71 -28.10 2.78
N GLY A 167 -7.98 -28.89 1.75
CA GLY A 167 -8.50 -30.25 1.90
C GLY A 167 -7.45 -31.25 2.37
N ALA A 168 -7.72 -31.86 3.52
CA ALA A 168 -7.44 -33.25 3.90
C ALA A 168 -8.59 -33.62 4.88
N PRO A 169 -9.11 -34.87 4.97
CA PRO A 169 -8.35 -36.12 5.08
C PRO A 169 -9.03 -37.35 4.42
N GLY A 170 -8.43 -38.54 4.57
CA GLY A 170 -9.16 -39.79 4.26
C GLY A 170 -8.34 -41.07 4.39
N GLY A 171 -7.98 -41.45 5.62
CA GLY A 171 -7.40 -42.76 5.91
C GLY A 171 -8.42 -43.90 6.03
N LYS A 172 -7.91 -45.10 5.73
CA LYS A 172 -8.31 -46.46 6.18
C LYS A 172 -9.60 -47.09 5.66
N ARG A 173 -9.43 -48.24 4.97
CA ARG A 173 -10.25 -49.45 5.21
C ARG A 173 -9.33 -50.65 5.42
N THR A 174 -9.54 -51.31 6.54
CA THR A 174 -9.04 -52.62 6.94
C THR A 174 -9.98 -53.73 6.44
N ARG A 175 -9.43 -54.90 6.11
CA ARG A 175 -9.83 -56.29 6.48
C ARG A 175 -9.24 -57.25 5.44
N SER A 176 -8.18 -58.02 5.72
CA SER A 176 -8.14 -59.29 6.46
C SER A 176 -8.97 -60.42 5.83
N SER A 177 -8.29 -61.36 5.16
CA SER A 177 -8.65 -62.78 5.13
C SER A 177 -7.41 -63.64 4.88
N GLN A 178 -7.23 -64.64 5.75
CA GLN A 178 -6.16 -65.63 5.83
C GLN A 178 -6.29 -66.75 4.77
N GLY A 179 -5.21 -67.51 4.60
CA GLY A 179 -5.17 -68.89 4.09
C GLY A 179 -3.86 -69.16 3.32
N ARG A 180 -2.75 -69.57 3.95
CA ARG A 180 -2.35 -70.98 4.22
C ARG A 180 -2.63 -71.94 3.05
N ALA A 181 -1.62 -72.22 2.25
CA ALA A 181 -0.97 -73.53 2.09
C ALA A 181 0.39 -73.30 1.43
#